data_AF-A0A2V9QKM3-F1
#
_entry.id   AF-A0A2V9QKM3-F1
#
_cell.length_a   1.000
_cell.length_b   1.000
_cell.length_c   1.000
_cell.angle_alpha   90.00
_cell.angle_beta   90.00
_cell.angle_gamma   90.00
#
_symmetry.space_group_name_H-M   'P 1'
#
loop_
_entity.id
_entity.type
_entity.pdbx_description
1 polymer ?
#
loop_
_entity_poly.entity_id
_entity_poly.type
_entity_poly.pdbx_seq_one_letter_code
_entity_poly.pdbx_strand_id
1 'polypeptide(L)' 'MELLSPMHLLIIFLVALLLFGPKKLPELGKGIGEGFRALKEGMKEKPAADEQSKAPSAPAASNTETKS' A
#
# COMPACT_ATOMS: atom_id res chain seq x y z
N MET A 1 -1.57 -15.19 26.37
CA MET A 1 -2.04 -14.49 25.15
C MET A 1 -0.83 -14.30 24.23
N GLU A 2 -0.27 -15.41 23.73
CA GLU A 2 0.98 -15.44 22.95
C GLU A 2 0.74 -15.33 21.42
N LEU A 3 -0.54 -15.33 20.99
CA LEU A 3 -0.93 -15.38 19.58
C LEU A 3 -0.66 -14.09 18.79
N LEU A 4 -0.47 -12.95 19.46
CA LEU A 4 -0.15 -11.68 18.82
C LEU A 4 1.36 -11.45 18.65
N SER A 5 2.19 -12.45 18.97
CA SER A 5 3.62 -12.34 18.72
C SER A 5 3.86 -12.19 17.21
N PRO A 6 4.52 -11.10 16.75
CA PRO A 6 4.75 -10.81 15.34
C PRO A 6 5.42 -11.97 14.57
N MET A 7 6.16 -12.81 15.28
CA MET A 7 6.79 -14.02 14.73
C MET A 7 5.79 -15.05 14.20
N HIS A 8 4.66 -15.27 14.88
CA HIS A 8 3.64 -16.21 14.41
C HIS A 8 2.96 -15.69 13.14
N LEU A 9 2.67 -14.39 13.12
CA LEU A 9 2.07 -13.72 11.97
C LEU A 9 3.00 -13.80 10.74
N LEU A 10 4.31 -13.63 10.93
CA LEU A 10 5.31 -13.75 9.87
C LEU A 10 5.39 -15.17 9.30
N ILE A 11 5.30 -16.20 10.14
CA ILE A 11 5.28 -17.60 9.69
C ILE A 11 4.03 -17.90 8.85
N ILE A 12 2.85 -17.47 9.30
CA ILE A 12 1.61 -17.65 8.55
C ILE A 12 1.68 -16.89 7.23
N PHE A 13 2.20 -15.67 7.24
CA PHE A 13 2.42 -14.86 6.06
C PHE A 13 3.36 -15.54 5.07
N LEU A 14 4.44 -16.15 5.55
CA LEU A 14 5.38 -16.90 4.72
C LEU A 14 4.69 -18.11 4.06
N VAL A 15 3.91 -18.88 4.81
CA VAL A 15 3.14 -20.00 4.25
C VAL A 15 2.12 -19.50 3.22
N ALA A 16 1.41 -18.41 3.50
CA ALA A 16 0.47 -17.80 2.56
C ALA A 16 1.19 -17.31 1.29
N LEU A 17 2.37 -16.72 1.40
CA LEU A 17 3.23 -16.34 0.29
C LEU A 17 3.68 -17.53 -0.56
N LEU A 18 3.90 -18.70 0.04
CA LEU A 18 4.22 -19.92 -0.70
C LEU A 18 3.00 -20.46 -1.48
N LEU A 19 1.79 -20.38 -0.91
CA LEU A 19 0.56 -20.85 -1.57
C LEU A 19 0.06 -19.88 -2.65
N PHE A 20 -0.03 -18.59 -2.32
CA PHE A 20 -0.56 -17.55 -3.21
C PHE A 20 0.54 -16.94 -4.09
N GLY A 21 1.80 -17.04 -3.70
CA GLY A 21 2.94 -16.43 -4.37
C GLY A 21 3.18 -14.97 -3.95
N PRO A 22 4.45 -14.51 -3.86
CA PRO A 22 4.80 -13.13 -3.52
C PRO A 22 4.28 -12.09 -4.52
N LYS A 23 3.95 -12.50 -5.74
CA LYS A 23 3.39 -11.63 -6.77
C LYS A 23 1.91 -11.30 -6.55
N LYS A 24 1.15 -12.16 -5.87
CA LYS A 24 -0.29 -11.98 -5.67
C LYS A 24 -0.64 -11.04 -4.52
N LEU A 25 0.22 -10.94 -3.50
CA LEU A 25 0.04 -9.96 -2.43
C LEU A 25 0.01 -8.49 -2.90
N PRO A 26 0.97 -7.99 -3.70
CA PRO A 26 0.93 -6.60 -4.16
C PRO A 26 -0.22 -6.35 -5.15
N GLU A 27 -0.62 -7.37 -5.92
CA GLU A 27 -1.76 -7.30 -6.83
C GLU A 27 -3.08 -7.13 -6.07
N LEU A 28 -3.30 -7.95 -5.03
CA LEU A 28 -4.46 -7.84 -4.12
C LEU A 28 -4.41 -6.55 -3.27
N GLY A 29 -3.23 -6.18 -2.78
CA GLY A 29 -3.03 -4.99 -1.96
C GLY A 29 -3.30 -3.69 -2.70
N LYS A 30 -3.01 -3.61 -4.02
CA LYS A 30 -3.36 -2.45 -4.84
C LYS A 30 -4.86 -2.24 -4.93
N GLY A 31 -5.63 -3.29 -5.27
CA GLY A 31 -7.09 -3.20 -5.36
C GLY A 31 -7.76 -2.89 -4.02
N ILE A 32 -7.30 -3.53 -2.94
CA ILE A 32 -7.78 -3.24 -1.58
C ILE A 32 -7.38 -1.81 -1.16
N GLY A 33 -6.15 -1.39 -1.45
CA GLY A 33 -5.63 -0.07 -1.10
C GLY A 33 -6.39 1.06 -1.78
N GLU A 34 -6.72 0.92 -3.06
CA GLU A 34 -7.57 1.86 -3.79
C GLU A 34 -8.98 1.96 -3.20
N GLY A 35 -9.59 0.82 -2.87
CA GLY A 35 -10.91 0.78 -2.21
C GLY A 35 -10.90 1.40 -0.82
N PHE A 36 -9.88 1.11 0.00
CA PHE A 36 -9.71 1.74 1.33
C PHE A 36 -9.44 3.24 1.23
N ARG A 37 -8.74 3.68 0.18
CA ARG A 37 -8.44 5.09 -0.06
C ARG A 37 -9.70 5.85 -0.47
N ALA A 38 -10.51 5.29 -1.38
CA ALA A 38 -11.82 5.84 -1.73
C ALA A 38 -12.78 5.87 -0.52
N LEU A 39 -12.78 4.81 0.30
CA LEU A 39 -13.57 4.75 1.54
C LEU A 39 -13.13 5.82 2.53
N LYS A 40 -11.81 6.02 2.68
CA LYS A 40 -11.24 7.04 3.58
C LYS A 40 -11.49 8.46 3.10
N GLU A 41 -11.45 8.70 1.79
CA GLU A 41 -11.81 9.98 1.16
C GLU A 41 -13.28 10.31 1.43
N GLY A 42 -14.19 9.36 1.15
CA GLY A 42 -15.64 9.54 1.39
C GLY A 42 -16.02 9.66 2.88
N MET A 43 -15.25 9.06 3.79
CA MET A 43 -15.41 9.27 5.24
C MET A 43 -14.82 10.60 5.73
N LYS A 44 -13.86 11.19 5.00
CA LYS A 44 -13.26 12.50 5.33
C LYS A 44 -14.10 13.69 4.85
N GLU A 45 -15.05 13.51 3.94
CA GLU A 45 -15.94 14.59 3.46
C GLU A 45 -16.96 15.12 4.49
N LYS A 46 -16.97 14.60 5.74
CA LYS A 46 -17.68 15.23 6.87
C LYS A 46 -16.71 16.23 7.56
N PRO A 47 -17.10 17.50 7.76
CA PRO A 47 -16.23 18.65 7.55
C PRO A 47 -15.12 18.73 8.59
N ALA A 48 -13.90 18.50 8.14
CA ALA A 48 -12.73 19.16 8.69
C ALA A 48 -11.93 19.65 7.49
N ALA A 49 -12.15 20.92 7.15
CA ALA A 49 -11.15 21.70 6.46
C ALA A 49 -9.85 21.54 7.26
N ASP A 50 -8.87 20.86 6.67
CA ASP A 50 -7.45 21.25 6.63
C ASP A 50 -6.57 20.06 6.20
N GLU A 51 -5.69 20.38 5.25
CA GLU A 51 -4.38 19.78 5.01
C GLU A 51 -4.27 18.26 4.79
N GLN A 52 -4.18 17.82 3.52
CA GLN A 52 -3.19 16.79 3.16
C GLN A 52 -2.86 16.68 1.66
N SER A 53 -2.36 17.76 1.07
CA SER A 53 -1.46 17.63 -0.09
C SER A 53 -0.02 17.53 0.41
N LYS A 54 0.36 16.34 0.88
CA LYS A 54 1.78 15.99 1.04
C LYS A 54 1.98 14.59 0.49
N ALA A 55 2.17 14.52 -0.83
CA ALA A 55 2.93 13.45 -1.44
C ALA A 55 4.40 13.91 -1.49
N PRO A 56 5.31 13.36 -0.66
CA PRO A 56 6.71 13.38 -0.99
C PRO A 56 7.08 12.09 -1.73
N SER A 57 7.69 12.31 -2.89
CA SER A 57 8.74 11.48 -3.50
C SER A 57 8.42 10.05 -3.96
N ALA A 58 8.25 9.92 -5.27
CA ALA A 58 9.04 8.96 -6.03
C ALA A 58 9.63 9.71 -7.25
N PRO A 59 10.91 10.15 -7.22
CA PRO A 59 11.63 10.50 -8.43
C PRO A 59 11.84 9.20 -9.20
N ALA A 60 11.02 8.97 -10.23
CA ALA A 60 11.30 7.95 -11.22
C ALA A 60 12.52 8.42 -12.04
N ALA A 61 13.63 7.70 -11.88
CA ALA A 61 14.73 7.77 -12.81
C ALA A 61 14.28 7.32 -14.22
N SER A 62 14.98 7.85 -15.22
CA SER A 62 15.02 7.48 -16.65
C SER A 62 13.94 8.05 -17.58
N ASN A 63 14.35 9.04 -18.40
CA ASN A 63 14.25 8.98 -19.85
C ASN A 63 15.33 9.86 -20.52
N THR A 64 15.87 9.31 -21.60
CA THR A 64 17.03 9.68 -22.43
C THR A 64 16.76 10.87 -23.37
N GLU A 65 17.84 11.53 -23.82
CA GLU A 65 17.96 12.32 -25.06
C GLU A 65 17.12 13.61 -25.21
N THR A 66 17.79 14.76 -25.40
CA THR A 66 17.63 15.67 -26.57
C THR A 66 18.45 16.96 -26.37
N LYS A 67 19.57 17.03 -27.10
CA LYS A 67 20.12 18.19 -27.84
C LYS A 67 20.41 19.52 -27.09
N SER A 68 21.70 19.84 -26.96
CA SER A 68 22.26 21.18 -27.19
C SER A 68 23.71 21.05 -27.62
#